data_AF-W0DT17-F1
#
_entry.id   AF-W0DT17-F1
#
_cell.length_a   1.000
_cell.length_b   1.000
_cell.length_c   1.000
_cell.angle_alpha   90.00
_cell.angle_beta   90.00
_cell.angle_gamma   90.00
#
_symmetry.space_group_name_H-M   'P 1'
#
loop_
_entity.id
_entity.type
_entity.pdbx_description
1 polymer ?
#
loop_
_entity_poly.entity_id
_entity_poly.type
_entity_poly.pdbx_seq_one_letter_code
_entity_poly.pdbx_strand_id
1 'polypeptide(L)'
;MNVDPQPAPDPRLRRLEPGMSLTIDVDPRALYVPTGLVLGAGERYRLTADGKWRDGFVTCGPEGWGRGWPTRFNRLPGQPFFLLCGCPGRNDQHAFAVGTARDWEVPDAADPDGLALYLFANDWRWMYWNNRALTAQRGGPLRVTITRLP
;
A
#
# COMPACT_ATOMS: atom_id res chain seq x y z
N MET A 1 22.36 30.03 -7.96
CA MET A 1 21.86 28.79 -7.34
C MET A 1 21.51 27.86 -8.48
N ASN A 2 22.29 26.80 -8.71
CA ASN A 2 21.96 25.80 -9.70
C ASN A 2 20.88 24.92 -9.09
N VAL A 3 19.66 25.01 -9.62
CA VAL A 3 18.63 24.03 -9.34
C VAL A 3 19.01 22.81 -10.16
N ASP A 4 19.40 21.72 -9.51
CA ASP A 4 19.60 20.45 -10.20
C ASP A 4 18.31 20.13 -10.99
N PRO A 5 18.40 19.75 -12.26
CA PRO A 5 17.22 19.43 -13.05
C PRO A 5 16.47 18.30 -12.34
N GLN A 6 15.20 18.54 -12.08
CA GLN A 6 14.31 17.53 -11.55
C GLN A 6 14.38 16.28 -12.45
N PRO A 7 14.60 15.08 -11.91
CA PRO A 7 14.69 13.88 -12.73
C PRO A 7 13.41 13.75 -13.56
N ALA A 8 13.57 13.37 -14.84
CA ALA A 8 12.43 13.21 -15.74
C ALA A 8 11.37 12.29 -15.09
N PRO A 9 10.07 12.61 -15.23
CA PRO A 9 9.00 11.83 -14.62
C PRO A 9 9.11 10.37 -15.05
N ASP A 10 9.10 9.44 -14.09
CA ASP A 10 9.13 8.00 -14.39
C ASP A 10 7.90 7.67 -15.24
N PRO A 11 8.05 7.22 -16.49
CA PRO A 11 6.91 6.99 -17.40
C PRO A 11 5.96 5.87 -16.92
N ARG A 12 6.35 5.12 -15.88
CA ARG A 12 5.48 4.14 -15.21
C ARG A 12 4.53 4.78 -14.18
N LEU A 13 4.76 6.04 -13.84
CA LEU A 13 3.92 6.80 -12.92
C LEU A 13 2.81 7.52 -13.67
N ARG A 14 1.58 7.40 -13.16
CA ARG A 14 0.38 8.05 -13.71
C ARG A 14 -0.46 8.62 -12.58
N ARG A 15 -1.10 9.77 -12.82
CA ARG A 15 -2.19 10.28 -11.99
C ARG A 15 -3.51 9.80 -12.61
N LEU A 16 -4.46 9.35 -11.80
CA LEU A 16 -5.77 8.90 -12.29
C LEU A 16 -6.72 10.09 -12.39
N GLU A 17 -7.48 10.16 -13.47
CA GLU A 17 -8.65 11.05 -13.57
C GLU A 17 -9.79 10.54 -12.66
N PRO A 18 -10.69 11.42 -12.16
CA PRO A 18 -11.87 11.02 -11.41
C PRO A 18 -12.70 9.92 -12.10
N GLY A 19 -13.06 8.89 -11.32
CA GLY A 19 -13.78 7.71 -11.79
C GLY A 19 -12.89 6.63 -12.40
N MET A 20 -11.62 6.91 -12.72
CA MET A 20 -10.69 5.90 -13.24
C MET A 20 -10.12 5.04 -12.11
N SER A 21 -9.80 3.80 -12.47
CA SER A 21 -9.24 2.81 -11.56
C SER A 21 -7.99 2.16 -12.12
N LEU A 22 -7.15 1.65 -11.22
CA LEU A 22 -6.13 0.66 -11.54
C LEU A 22 -6.24 -0.52 -10.57
N THR A 23 -5.75 -1.67 -11.01
CA THR A 23 -5.69 -2.89 -10.19
C THR A 23 -4.26 -3.41 -10.15
N ILE A 24 -3.82 -3.85 -8.97
CA ILE A 24 -2.49 -4.38 -8.74
C ILE A 24 -2.51 -5.55 -7.77
N ASP A 25 -1.65 -6.54 -8.01
CA ASP A 25 -1.36 -7.62 -7.06
C ASP A 25 -0.27 -7.18 -6.07
N VAL A 26 -0.48 -7.43 -4.78
CA VAL A 26 0.46 -7.03 -3.72
C VAL A 26 1.28 -8.23 -3.28
N ASP A 27 2.55 -8.28 -3.68
CA ASP A 27 3.50 -9.29 -3.19
C ASP A 27 3.88 -8.97 -1.74
N PRO A 28 3.51 -9.81 -0.75
CA PRO A 28 3.76 -9.53 0.66
C PRO A 28 5.24 -9.61 1.04
N ARG A 29 6.11 -10.09 0.12
CA ARG A 29 7.57 -10.11 0.32
C ARG A 29 8.24 -8.76 0.02
N ALA A 30 7.58 -7.90 -0.74
CA ALA A 30 8.12 -6.60 -1.08
C ALA A 30 7.83 -5.60 0.05
N LEU A 31 8.86 -4.87 0.48
CA LEU A 31 8.69 -3.79 1.46
C LEU A 31 7.83 -2.65 0.90
N TYR A 32 7.90 -2.40 -0.40
CA TYR A 32 7.10 -1.37 -1.07
C TYR A 32 6.70 -1.87 -2.45
N VAL A 33 5.46 -2.29 -2.63
CA VAL A 33 4.91 -2.62 -3.95
C VAL A 33 4.53 -1.31 -4.66
N PRO A 34 5.18 -0.94 -5.77
CA PRO A 34 4.85 0.27 -6.50
C PRO A 34 3.49 0.11 -7.19
N THR A 35 2.56 1.03 -6.95
CA THR A 35 1.26 1.02 -7.63
C THR A 35 1.29 1.65 -9.03
N GLY A 36 2.34 2.45 -9.30
CA GLY A 36 2.38 3.32 -10.47
C GLY A 36 1.52 4.59 -10.33
N LEU A 37 0.89 4.83 -9.18
CA LEU A 37 0.04 6.01 -8.95
C LEU A 37 0.85 7.18 -8.38
N VAL A 38 0.70 8.37 -8.96
CA VAL A 38 1.14 9.65 -8.36
C VAL A 38 -0.05 10.31 -7.68
N LEU A 39 0.15 10.68 -6.44
CA LEU A 39 -0.81 11.37 -5.60
C LEU A 39 -0.61 12.88 -5.68
N GLY A 40 -1.67 13.66 -5.49
CA GLY A 40 -1.62 15.10 -5.27
C GLY A 40 -2.34 15.46 -3.98
N ALA A 41 -2.05 16.62 -3.39
CA ALA A 41 -2.74 17.11 -2.20
C ALA A 41 -4.26 17.25 -2.44
N GLY A 42 -5.07 16.90 -1.43
CA GLY A 42 -6.54 16.98 -1.47
C GLY A 42 -7.23 15.94 -2.37
N GLU A 43 -6.46 15.11 -3.07
CA GLU A 43 -7.02 14.07 -3.92
C GLU A 43 -7.62 12.93 -3.10
N ARG A 44 -8.77 12.39 -3.54
CA ARG A 44 -9.49 11.34 -2.79
C ARG A 44 -9.48 10.03 -3.54
N TYR A 45 -9.13 8.94 -2.89
CA TYR A 45 -9.08 7.61 -3.50
C TYR A 45 -9.87 6.60 -2.67
N ARG A 46 -10.54 5.68 -3.37
CA ARG A 46 -11.08 4.45 -2.77
C ARG A 46 -10.15 3.29 -3.10
N LEU A 47 -9.64 2.64 -2.09
CA LEU A 47 -8.90 1.39 -2.19
C LEU A 47 -9.82 0.26 -1.75
N THR A 48 -9.97 -0.76 -2.58
CA THR A 48 -10.66 -2.02 -2.23
C THR A 48 -9.73 -3.19 -2.47
N ALA A 49 -9.74 -4.15 -1.56
CA ALA A 49 -8.85 -5.29 -1.57
C ALA A 49 -9.61 -6.61 -1.43
N ASP A 50 -9.16 -7.60 -2.20
CA ASP A 50 -9.65 -8.97 -2.14
C ASP A 50 -8.48 -9.95 -2.17
N GLY A 51 -8.80 -11.24 -2.00
CA GLY A 51 -7.81 -12.30 -1.93
C GLY A 51 -7.12 -12.42 -0.58
N LYS A 52 -6.04 -13.21 -0.56
CA LYS A 52 -5.33 -13.63 0.66
C LYS A 52 -3.82 -13.73 0.41
N TRP A 53 -3.08 -13.65 1.50
CA TRP A 53 -1.64 -13.88 1.58
C TRP A 53 -1.28 -14.66 2.84
N ARG A 54 0.00 -15.04 2.97
CA ARG A 54 0.48 -15.87 4.08
C ARG A 54 1.64 -15.25 4.83
N ASP A 55 1.47 -15.20 6.15
CA ASP A 55 2.46 -14.85 7.17
C ASP A 55 2.97 -16.13 7.84
N GLY A 56 4.19 -16.57 7.53
CA GLY A 56 4.70 -17.86 7.99
C GLY A 56 3.72 -19.01 7.70
N PHE A 57 2.99 -19.46 8.73
CA PHE A 57 1.97 -20.51 8.62
C PHE A 57 0.53 -20.00 8.53
N VAL A 58 0.26 -18.73 8.85
CA VAL A 58 -1.08 -18.14 8.93
C VAL A 58 -1.50 -17.57 7.57
N THR A 59 -2.66 -18.00 7.08
CA THR A 59 -3.30 -17.41 5.89
C THR A 59 -4.33 -16.40 6.33
N CYS A 60 -4.25 -15.16 5.84
CA CYS A 60 -5.18 -14.09 6.18
C CYS A 60 -5.53 -13.23 4.97
N GLY A 61 -6.61 -12.47 5.08
CA GLY A 61 -7.04 -11.49 4.10
C GLY A 61 -6.44 -10.10 4.36
N PRO A 62 -6.97 -9.04 3.72
CA PRO A 62 -6.43 -7.69 3.82
C PRO A 62 -6.57 -7.05 5.20
N GLU A 63 -7.49 -7.53 6.06
CA GLU A 63 -7.61 -7.08 7.46
C GLU A 63 -6.47 -7.54 8.37
N GLY A 64 -5.61 -8.43 7.87
CA GLY A 64 -4.55 -9.03 8.64
C GLY A 64 -5.04 -9.99 9.73
N TRP A 65 -4.17 -10.27 10.69
CA TRP A 65 -4.44 -11.15 11.82
C TRP A 65 -3.63 -10.72 13.05
N GLY A 66 -4.10 -11.14 14.23
CA GLY A 66 -3.49 -10.78 15.51
C GLY A 66 -3.72 -9.33 15.94
N ARG A 67 -3.89 -9.08 17.23
CA ARG A 67 -3.98 -7.74 17.84
C ARG A 67 -3.21 -7.73 19.15
N GLY A 68 -2.68 -6.57 19.55
CA GLY A 68 -1.95 -6.41 20.80
C GLY A 68 -0.46 -6.75 20.67
N TRP A 69 0.19 -7.16 21.76
CA TRP A 69 1.58 -7.57 21.67
C TRP A 69 1.73 -8.81 20.77
N PRO A 70 2.68 -8.85 19.81
CA PRO A 70 3.80 -7.94 19.60
C PRO A 70 3.66 -6.98 18.38
N THR A 71 2.45 -6.56 18.00
CA THR A 71 2.21 -5.72 16.81
C THR A 71 2.79 -4.31 16.87
N ARG A 72 3.26 -3.85 18.04
CA ARG A 72 3.91 -2.53 18.20
C ARG A 72 5.19 -2.37 17.37
N PHE A 73 5.81 -3.47 16.96
CA PHE A 73 7.03 -3.47 16.15
C PHE A 73 6.74 -3.60 14.65
N ASN A 74 5.47 -3.70 14.27
CA ASN A 74 5.06 -3.71 12.87
C ASN A 74 5.37 -2.35 12.25
N ARG A 75 5.55 -2.34 10.92
CA ARG A 75 5.79 -1.11 10.16
C ARG A 75 4.73 -0.03 10.36
N LEU A 76 3.47 -0.43 10.51
CA LEU A 76 2.40 0.39 11.05
C LEU A 76 2.12 -0.10 12.50
N PRO A 77 2.72 0.55 13.52
CA PRO A 77 2.70 0.06 14.90
C PRO A 77 1.30 -0.12 15.46
N GLY A 78 1.10 -1.22 16.19
CA GLY A 78 -0.14 -1.51 16.90
C GLY A 78 -1.26 -2.09 16.02
N GLN A 79 -1.10 -2.05 14.70
CA GLN A 79 -2.04 -2.63 13.74
C GLN A 79 -1.78 -4.13 13.51
N PRO A 80 -2.80 -4.92 13.10
CA PRO A 80 -2.65 -6.35 12.83
C PRO A 80 -1.48 -6.69 11.92
N PHE A 81 -0.90 -7.88 12.12
CA PHE A 81 0.05 -8.46 11.16
C PHE A 81 -0.65 -8.67 9.83
N PHE A 82 0.05 -8.38 8.75
CA PHE A 82 -0.44 -8.51 7.39
C PHE A 82 -1.74 -7.75 7.12
N LEU A 83 -2.03 -6.69 7.90
CA LEU A 83 -2.97 -5.66 7.47
C LEU A 83 -2.43 -5.04 6.17
N LEU A 84 -3.29 -4.91 5.15
CA LEU A 84 -2.93 -4.15 3.96
C LEU A 84 -2.80 -2.67 4.33
N CYS A 85 -1.66 -2.09 3.96
CA CYS A 85 -1.35 -0.69 4.20
C CYS A 85 -0.95 0.04 2.91
N GLY A 86 -1.25 1.33 2.87
CA GLY A 86 -0.73 2.28 1.88
C GLY A 86 0.41 3.12 2.46
N CYS A 87 1.31 3.58 1.60
CA CYS A 87 2.47 4.38 1.99
C CYS A 87 2.88 5.33 0.84
N PRO A 88 2.60 6.63 0.96
CA PRO A 88 3.13 7.64 0.04
C PRO A 88 4.65 7.78 0.19
N GLY A 89 5.36 7.81 -0.93
CA GLY A 89 6.79 8.16 -0.97
C GLY A 89 7.75 7.16 -0.31
N ARG A 90 7.33 5.91 -0.06
CA ARG A 90 8.10 4.90 0.69
C ARG A 90 8.52 5.33 2.11
N ASN A 91 7.74 6.21 2.75
CA ASN A 91 7.94 6.60 4.14
C ASN A 91 6.85 6.01 5.05
N ASP A 92 7.24 5.09 5.93
CA ASP A 92 6.31 4.42 6.86
C ASP A 92 5.64 5.42 7.84
N GLN A 93 6.22 6.61 8.06
CA GLN A 93 5.59 7.68 8.87
C GLN A 93 4.29 8.20 8.25
N HIS A 94 4.15 8.09 6.93
CA HIS A 94 2.94 8.47 6.19
C HIS A 94 2.06 7.27 5.88
N ALA A 95 2.38 6.08 6.43
CA ALA A 95 1.61 4.89 6.16
C ALA A 95 0.22 4.97 6.80
N PHE A 96 -0.74 4.33 6.14
CA PHE A 96 -2.12 4.26 6.61
C PHE A 96 -2.69 2.86 6.43
N ALA A 97 -3.60 2.50 7.33
CA ALA A 97 -4.37 1.26 7.27
C ALA A 97 -5.36 1.30 6.11
N VAL A 98 -5.39 0.24 5.29
CA VAL A 98 -6.36 0.07 4.19
C VAL A 98 -7.39 -1.00 4.54
N GLY A 99 -6.95 -2.20 4.92
CA GLY A 99 -7.88 -3.32 5.10
C GLY A 99 -8.61 -3.68 3.80
N THR A 100 -9.83 -4.19 3.92
CA THR A 100 -10.66 -4.61 2.78
C THR A 100 -11.12 -3.43 1.94
N ALA A 101 -11.42 -2.30 2.57
CA ALA A 101 -11.84 -1.10 1.86
C ALA A 101 -11.51 0.17 2.66
N ARG A 102 -11.02 1.19 1.97
CA ARG A 102 -10.72 2.50 2.56
C ARG A 102 -10.95 3.61 1.55
N ASP A 103 -11.73 4.61 1.96
CA ASP A 103 -11.68 5.94 1.36
C ASP A 103 -10.58 6.73 2.06
N TRP A 104 -9.67 7.29 1.29
CA TRP A 104 -8.50 7.99 1.77
C TRP A 104 -8.30 9.29 1.00
N GLU A 105 -8.04 10.35 1.73
CA GLU A 105 -7.71 11.66 1.18
C GLU A 105 -6.21 11.89 1.37
N VAL A 106 -5.55 12.32 0.30
CA VAL A 106 -4.14 12.66 0.33
C VAL A 106 -3.98 13.94 1.17
N PRO A 107 -3.17 13.91 2.24
CA PRO A 107 -2.99 15.09 3.10
C PRO A 107 -2.50 16.32 2.32
N ASP A 108 -2.96 17.51 2.72
CA ASP A 108 -2.56 18.78 2.09
C ASP A 108 -1.05 19.06 2.13
N ALA A 109 -0.38 18.51 3.14
CA ALA A 109 1.07 18.60 3.30
C ALA A 109 1.86 17.66 2.36
N ALA A 110 1.19 16.96 1.44
CA ALA A 110 1.86 16.16 0.42
C ALA A 110 2.72 17.04 -0.50
N ASP A 111 3.80 16.47 -1.02
CA ASP A 111 4.70 17.12 -1.96
C ASP A 111 3.91 17.74 -3.13
N PRO A 112 4.12 19.03 -3.49
CA PRO A 112 3.42 19.68 -4.59
C PRO A 112 3.63 18.97 -5.94
N ASP A 113 4.76 18.29 -6.14
CA ASP A 113 5.04 17.51 -7.35
C ASP A 113 4.42 16.11 -7.31
N GLY A 114 3.85 15.74 -6.16
CA GLY A 114 3.15 14.50 -5.93
C GLY A 114 4.03 13.35 -5.46
N LEU A 115 3.44 12.46 -4.64
CA LEU A 115 4.13 11.30 -4.11
C LEU A 115 3.62 10.02 -4.75
N ALA A 116 4.54 9.13 -5.12
CA ALA A 116 4.15 7.79 -5.58
C ALA A 116 3.52 6.98 -4.43
N LEU A 117 2.40 6.32 -4.69
CA LEU A 117 1.74 5.43 -3.72
C LEU A 117 2.35 4.02 -3.79
N TYR A 118 2.67 3.49 -2.63
CA TYR A 118 3.11 2.10 -2.44
C TYR A 118 2.13 1.34 -1.53
N LEU A 119 2.07 0.03 -1.72
CA LEU A 119 1.32 -0.89 -0.86
C LEU A 119 2.26 -1.88 -0.18
N PHE A 120 1.86 -2.39 0.98
CA PHE A 120 2.61 -3.42 1.69
C PHE A 120 1.73 -4.21 2.67
N ALA A 121 2.18 -5.43 3.02
CA ALA A 121 1.63 -6.20 4.13
C ALA A 121 2.27 -5.75 5.45
N ASN A 122 1.49 -5.37 6.46
CA ASN A 122 2.03 -4.86 7.73
C ASN A 122 2.79 -5.92 8.53
N ASP A 123 4.10 -5.86 8.63
CA ASP A 123 4.90 -6.86 9.35
C ASP A 123 6.20 -6.23 9.88
N TRP A 124 7.00 -6.97 10.64
CA TRP A 124 8.34 -6.55 11.05
C TRP A 124 9.26 -6.54 9.84
N ARG A 125 9.98 -5.42 9.63
CA ARG A 125 10.84 -5.25 8.44
C ARG A 125 11.85 -6.40 8.26
N TRP A 126 12.34 -7.01 9.34
CA TRP A 126 13.30 -8.11 9.31
C TRP A 126 12.67 -9.51 9.15
N MET A 127 11.33 -9.63 9.10
CA MET A 127 10.62 -10.90 8.98
C MET A 127 10.04 -11.18 7.57
N TYR A 128 10.07 -10.20 6.66
CA TYR A 128 9.49 -10.31 5.30
C TYR A 128 9.98 -11.51 4.47
N TRP A 129 11.11 -12.10 4.82
CA TRP A 129 11.66 -13.29 4.17
C TRP A 129 10.73 -14.52 4.28
N ASN A 130 9.83 -14.58 5.27
CA ASN A 130 8.88 -15.69 5.45
C ASN A 130 7.49 -15.43 4.82
N ASN A 131 7.25 -14.23 4.29
CA ASN A 131 5.98 -13.83 3.68
C ASN A 131 5.78 -14.56 2.35
N ARG A 132 4.55 -14.94 2.01
CA ARG A 132 4.26 -15.64 0.73
C ARG A 132 2.97 -15.13 0.10
N ALA A 133 3.04 -14.83 -1.20
CA ALA A 133 1.85 -14.73 -2.03
C ALA A 133 1.17 -16.10 -2.15
N LEU A 134 -0.15 -16.10 -2.29
CA LEU A 134 -0.95 -17.30 -2.55
C LEU A 134 -1.43 -17.32 -4.00
N THR A 135 -1.63 -18.52 -4.55
CA THR A 135 -2.23 -18.68 -5.88
C THR A 135 -3.75 -18.52 -5.82
N ALA A 136 -4.38 -18.34 -6.98
CA ALA A 136 -5.84 -18.29 -7.12
C ALA A 136 -6.55 -19.49 -6.47
N GLN A 137 -6.02 -20.71 -6.64
CA GLN A 137 -6.60 -21.92 -6.05
C GLN A 137 -6.59 -21.90 -4.51
N ARG A 138 -5.70 -21.10 -3.91
CA ARG A 138 -5.60 -20.91 -2.45
C ARG A 138 -6.24 -19.61 -1.97
N GLY A 139 -6.98 -18.93 -2.85
CA GLY A 139 -7.68 -17.68 -2.56
C GLY A 139 -6.81 -16.42 -2.62
N GLY A 140 -5.66 -16.45 -3.30
CA GLY A 140 -4.81 -15.28 -3.57
C GLY A 140 -4.66 -14.97 -5.07
N PRO A 141 -3.72 -14.10 -5.46
CA PRO A 141 -2.93 -13.23 -4.60
C PRO A 141 -3.83 -12.19 -3.90
N LEU A 142 -3.28 -11.44 -2.96
CA LEU A 142 -3.97 -10.25 -2.50
C LEU A 142 -3.95 -9.20 -3.61
N ARG A 143 -5.12 -8.72 -4.00
CA ARG A 143 -5.31 -7.79 -5.11
C ARG A 143 -5.99 -6.53 -4.60
N VAL A 144 -5.56 -5.38 -5.12
CA VAL A 144 -6.09 -4.07 -4.73
C VAL A 144 -6.52 -3.32 -5.97
N THR A 145 -7.76 -2.82 -5.95
CA THR A 145 -8.27 -1.85 -6.91
C THR A 145 -8.28 -0.48 -6.26
N ILE A 146 -7.69 0.50 -6.95
CA ILE A 146 -7.57 1.89 -6.49
C ILE A 146 -8.32 2.76 -7.50
N THR A 147 -9.33 3.47 -7.02
CA THR A 147 -10.19 4.34 -7.82
C THR A 147 -10.04 5.78 -7.37
N ARG A 148 -9.83 6.71 -8.30
CA ARG A 148 -9.88 8.14 -7.99
C ARG A 148 -11.34 8.56 -7.80
N LEU A 149 -11.67 9.10 -6.64
CA LEU A 149 -12.98 9.66 -6.34
C LEU A 149 -13.10 11.09 -6.90
N PRO A 150 -14.35 11.59 -7.07
CA PRO A 150 -14.60 12.99 -7.39
C PRO A 150 -14.02 13.95 -6.35
#